data_AF-A0A520ABZ6-F1
#
_entry.id   AF-A0A520ABZ6-F1
#
_cell.length_a   1.000
_cell.length_b   1.000
_cell.length_c   1.000
_cell.angle_alpha   90.00
_cell.angle_beta   90.00
_cell.angle_gamma   90.00
#
_symmetry.space_group_name_H-M   'P 1'
#
loop_
_entity.id
_entity.type
_entity.pdbx_description
1 polymer ?
#
loop_
_entity_poly.entity_id
_entity_poly.type
_entity_poly.pdbx_seq_one_letter_code
_entity_poly.pdbx_strand_id
1 'polypeptide(L)'
;MGHRSGIRISIIDDLKKIEFDDIVDKKGVVSKEFKLVRPTEPVINISPFYITLTGAEKLSIAYMNDEGIIGLQLTYPKAVSWKVDNFRTVHDTKAFATSSLFDVLVKRIKSVAHKATVSSNGTTFKPNFWISKDAVSLINNNRYLISKKLTIA
;
A
#
# COMPACT_ATOMS: atom_id res chain seq x y z
N MET A 1 14.89 -1.53 16.97
CA MET A 1 13.85 -1.82 15.96
C MET A 1 14.39 -1.37 14.60
N GLY A 2 14.73 -2.31 13.72
CA GLY A 2 15.37 -1.99 12.44
C GLY A 2 14.40 -1.30 11.48
N HIS A 3 14.66 -0.04 11.12
CA HIS A 3 13.99 0.59 9.99
C HIS A 3 14.44 -0.11 8.71
N ARG A 4 13.52 -0.80 8.04
CA ARG A 4 13.73 -1.22 6.64
C ARG A 4 13.75 0.04 5.79
N SER A 5 14.86 0.25 5.07
CA SER A 5 15.03 1.29 4.05
C SER A 5 14.17 0.95 2.82
N GLY A 6 12.88 1.24 2.90
CA GLY A 6 11.95 1.10 1.78
C GLY A 6 11.44 2.46 1.34
N ILE A 7 11.28 2.64 0.02
CA ILE A 7 10.50 3.77 -0.51
C ILE A 7 9.08 3.64 0.01
N ARG A 8 8.63 4.63 0.79
CA ARG A 8 7.26 4.70 1.31
C ARG A 8 6.42 5.55 0.35
N ILE A 9 5.40 4.93 -0.24
CA ILE A 9 4.37 5.65 -1.01
C ILE A 9 3.15 5.79 -0.11
N SER A 10 2.55 6.98 -0.10
CA SER A 10 1.36 7.25 0.71
C SER A 10 0.39 8.16 -0.06
N ILE A 11 -0.91 7.96 0.16
CA ILE A 11 -1.99 8.78 -0.38
C ILE A 11 -2.63 9.55 0.77
N ILE A 12 -2.84 10.85 0.53
CA ILE A 12 -3.59 11.76 1.40
C ILE A 12 -4.64 12.48 0.55
N ASP A 13 -5.70 12.95 1.20
CA ASP A 13 -6.82 13.63 0.54
C ASP A 13 -6.53 15.10 0.18
N ASP A 14 -5.71 15.80 0.98
CA ASP A 14 -5.33 17.20 0.75
C ASP A 14 -3.83 17.44 1.05
N LEU A 15 -3.15 18.16 0.15
CA LEU A 15 -1.75 18.57 0.30
C LEU A 15 -1.54 19.54 1.48
N LYS A 16 -2.56 20.31 1.88
CA LYS A 16 -2.49 21.21 3.05
C LYS A 16 -2.24 20.48 4.37
N LYS A 17 -2.44 19.16 4.40
CA LYS A 17 -2.20 18.28 5.56
C LYS A 17 -0.80 17.68 5.55
N ILE A 18 0.10 18.21 4.73
CA ILE A 18 1.49 17.82 4.66
C ILE A 18 2.34 18.97 5.16
N GLU A 19 3.19 18.67 6.13
CA GLU A 19 4.28 19.54 6.55
C GLU A 19 5.62 19.00 6.05
N PHE A 20 6.60 19.90 5.92
CA PHE A 20 7.94 19.58 5.43
C PHE A 20 8.96 19.99 6.49
N ASP A 21 9.69 19.01 7.02
CA ASP A 21 10.78 19.25 7.96
C ASP A 21 12.13 19.23 7.23
N ASP A 22 13.09 20.00 7.75
CA ASP A 22 14.46 20.00 7.26
C ASP A 22 15.16 18.68 7.57
N ILE A 23 15.89 18.14 6.60
CA ILE A 23 16.79 17.01 6.82
C ILE A 23 18.14 17.57 7.19
N VAL A 24 18.60 17.31 8.41
CA VAL A 24 19.88 17.78 8.94
C VAL A 24 20.83 16.60 9.06
N ASP A 25 22.01 16.70 8.46
CA ASP A 25 23.05 15.68 8.58
C ASP A 25 23.75 15.71 9.96
N LYS A 26 24.65 14.76 10.21
CA LYS A 26 25.40 14.67 11.48
C LYS A 26 26.29 15.89 11.76
N LYS A 27 26.56 16.72 10.75
CA LYS A 27 27.38 17.93 10.84
C LYS A 27 26.54 19.20 10.95
N GLY A 28 25.21 19.09 11.02
CA GLY A 28 24.30 20.23 11.11
C GLY A 28 23.94 20.87 9.76
N VAL A 29 24.33 20.27 8.64
CA VAL A 29 24.03 20.81 7.30
C VAL A 29 22.62 20.41 6.88
N VAL A 30 21.82 21.42 6.51
CA VAL A 30 20.45 21.23 6.01
C VAL A 30 20.49 20.83 4.53
N SER A 31 19.78 19.76 4.18
CA SER A 31 19.59 19.33 2.79
C SER A 31 18.80 20.37 1.98
N LYS A 32 19.33 20.74 0.80
CA LYS A 32 18.66 21.62 -0.16
C LYS A 32 17.81 20.87 -1.17
N GLU A 33 18.11 19.59 -1.38
CA GLU A 33 17.48 18.75 -2.42
C GLU A 33 16.28 17.96 -1.88
N PHE A 34 16.26 17.68 -0.58
CA PHE A 34 15.26 16.81 0.03
C PHE A 34 14.70 17.42 1.31
N LYS A 35 13.39 17.23 1.51
CA LYS A 35 12.67 17.53 2.76
C LYS A 35 12.07 16.25 3.32
N LEU A 36 11.94 16.17 4.64
CA LEU A 36 11.18 15.11 5.27
C LEU A 36 9.69 15.45 5.17
N VAL A 37 8.91 14.58 4.54
CA VAL A 37 7.47 14.73 4.43
C VAL A 37 6.82 14.22 5.71
N ARG A 38 6.08 15.09 6.41
CA ARG A 38 5.36 14.78 7.65
C ARG A 38 3.87 15.04 7.47
N PRO A 39 3.05 14.00 7.27
CA PRO A 39 1.60 14.15 7.31
C PRO A 39 1.14 14.58 8.71
N THR A 40 0.23 15.55 8.78
CA THR A 40 -0.43 15.98 10.03
C THR A 40 -1.60 15.07 10.39
N GLU A 41 -2.15 14.37 9.40
CA GLU A 41 -3.22 13.39 9.53
C GLU A 41 -2.77 11.98 9.08
N PRO A 42 -3.52 10.92 9.45
CA PRO A 42 -3.26 9.57 8.98
C PRO A 42 -3.37 9.46 7.46
N VAL A 43 -2.41 8.75 6.86
CA VAL A 43 -2.32 8.52 5.41
C VAL A 43 -2.55 7.05 5.06
N ILE A 44 -2.98 6.82 3.83
CA ILE A 44 -3.09 5.47 3.27
C ILE A 44 -1.71 5.06 2.79
N ASN A 45 -1.16 3.97 3.33
CA ASN A 45 0.15 3.48 2.92
C ASN A 45 0.03 2.41 1.83
N ILE A 46 0.96 2.47 0.88
CA ILE A 46 1.13 1.50 -0.20
C ILE A 46 2.51 0.83 -0.06
N SER A 47 2.56 -0.50 -0.13
CA SER A 47 3.77 -1.32 0.05
C SER A 47 3.86 -2.43 -1.04
N PRO A 48 5.07 -3.00 -1.28
CA PRO A 48 5.85 -2.82 -2.51
C PRO A 48 5.26 -3.44 -3.78
N PHE A 49 5.22 -2.63 -4.84
CA PHE A 49 5.45 -2.96 -6.26
C PHE A 49 5.55 -1.64 -7.06
N TYR A 50 6.02 -1.72 -8.30
CA TYR A 50 6.23 -0.58 -9.20
C TYR A 50 4.89 -0.01 -9.69
N ILE A 51 4.57 1.22 -9.25
CA ILE A 51 3.42 1.97 -9.75
C ILE A 51 3.86 2.74 -10.99
N THR A 52 3.23 2.46 -12.12
CA THR A 52 3.30 3.31 -13.31
C THR A 52 2.05 4.14 -13.42
N LEU A 53 2.18 5.44 -13.58
CA LEU A 53 1.07 6.28 -14.04
C LEU A 53 1.03 6.16 -15.57
N THR A 54 0.03 5.48 -16.12
CA THR A 54 -0.15 5.40 -17.58
C THR A 54 -1.32 6.28 -17.99
N GLY A 55 -1.07 7.25 -18.88
CA GLY A 55 -2.06 8.26 -19.25
C GLY A 55 -2.36 9.27 -18.13
N ALA A 56 -3.45 10.04 -18.27
CA ALA A 56 -3.73 11.19 -17.41
C ALA A 56 -4.17 10.82 -15.97
N GLU A 57 -4.75 9.64 -15.72
CA GLU A 57 -5.39 9.34 -14.42
C GLU A 57 -5.41 7.85 -14.02
N LYS A 58 -4.66 6.97 -14.71
CA LYS A 58 -4.69 5.53 -14.40
C LYS A 58 -3.44 5.11 -13.66
N LEU A 59 -3.65 4.68 -12.42
CA LEU A 59 -2.64 3.99 -11.64
C LEU A 59 -2.54 2.55 -12.16
N SER A 60 -1.43 2.24 -12.84
CA SER A 60 -1.14 0.91 -13.38
C SER A 60 -0.10 0.20 -12.52
N ILE A 61 -0.26 -1.11 -12.43
CA ILE A 61 0.56 -1.99 -11.62
C ILE A 61 1.41 -2.82 -12.57
N ALA A 62 2.73 -2.67 -12.53
CA ALA A 62 3.62 -3.59 -13.22
C ALA A 62 4.09 -4.69 -12.26
N TYR A 63 3.84 -5.94 -12.64
CA TYR A 63 4.35 -7.10 -11.93
C TYR A 63 5.82 -7.28 -12.31
N MET A 64 6.75 -6.96 -11.41
CA MET A 64 8.17 -7.21 -11.62
C MET A 64 8.79 -7.97 -10.45
N ASN A 65 9.07 -9.25 -10.70
CA ASN A 65 10.39 -9.88 -10.67
C ASN A 65 10.37 -11.33 -10.11
N ASP A 66 11.54 -11.93 -10.24
CA ASP A 66 11.95 -13.32 -10.07
C ASP A 66 11.79 -13.86 -8.64
N GLU A 67 11.44 -12.99 -7.69
CA GLU A 67 11.37 -13.25 -6.24
C GLU A 67 9.93 -13.41 -5.70
N GLY A 68 8.90 -13.30 -6.57
CA GLY A 68 7.55 -13.76 -6.23
C GLY A 68 6.68 -12.80 -5.41
N ILE A 69 6.97 -11.50 -5.37
CA ILE A 69 6.03 -10.52 -4.78
C ILE A 69 5.01 -10.08 -5.85
N ILE A 70 3.78 -10.57 -5.71
CA ILE A 70 2.64 -10.25 -6.57
C ILE A 70 1.54 -9.66 -5.69
N GLY A 71 1.37 -8.33 -5.68
CA GLY A 71 0.15 -7.72 -5.14
C GLY A 71 0.31 -6.38 -4.44
N LEU A 72 -0.81 -5.68 -4.29
CA LEU A 72 -0.92 -4.41 -3.58
C LEU A 72 -1.44 -4.59 -2.18
N GLN A 73 -0.67 -4.12 -1.19
CA GLN A 73 -1.15 -3.94 0.16
C GLN A 73 -1.58 -2.49 0.37
N LEU A 74 -2.89 -2.29 0.60
CA LEU A 74 -3.46 -1.01 1.01
C LEU A 74 -3.74 -1.04 2.52
N THR A 75 -3.21 -0.09 3.27
CA THR A 75 -3.43 -0.02 4.72
C THR A 75 -3.83 1.38 5.17
N TYR A 76 -4.77 1.43 6.11
CA TYR A 76 -5.16 2.62 6.84
C TYR A 76 -5.32 2.24 8.32
N PRO A 77 -4.69 2.97 9.26
CA PRO A 77 -4.79 2.64 10.68
C PRO A 77 -6.24 2.79 11.16
N LYS A 78 -6.62 2.08 12.22
CA LYS A 78 -7.94 2.24 12.85
C LYS A 78 -7.98 3.42 13.83
N ALA A 79 -6.87 3.66 14.51
CA ALA A 79 -6.71 4.75 15.45
C ALA A 79 -5.30 5.32 15.34
N VAL A 80 -5.14 6.58 15.72
CA VAL A 80 -3.84 7.25 15.81
C VAL A 80 -3.73 8.05 17.10
N SER A 81 -2.49 8.27 17.53
CA SER A 81 -2.13 9.20 18.58
C SER A 81 -0.85 9.92 18.16
N TRP A 82 -0.63 11.12 18.70
CA TRP A 82 0.49 11.95 18.29
C TRP A 82 1.50 12.12 19.42
N LYS A 83 2.73 12.46 19.05
CA LYS A 83 3.76 12.72 20.06
C LYS A 83 3.51 14.04 20.80
N VAL A 84 2.86 15.01 20.16
CA VAL A 84 2.65 16.38 20.69
C VAL A 84 1.86 16.39 22.01
N ASP A 85 0.95 15.43 22.21
CA ASP A 85 0.20 15.27 23.44
C ASP A 85 0.73 14.12 24.33
N ASN A 86 1.96 13.66 24.07
CA ASN A 86 2.57 12.47 24.69
C ASN A 86 1.74 11.19 24.51
N PHE A 87 1.08 11.04 23.35
CA PHE A 87 0.26 9.88 23.00
C PHE A 87 -0.90 9.61 23.96
N ARG A 88 -1.33 10.63 24.71
CA ARG A 88 -2.39 10.49 25.73
C ARG A 88 -3.77 10.31 25.10
N THR A 89 -3.99 10.94 23.95
CA THR A 89 -5.27 10.91 23.26
C THR A 89 -5.21 9.94 22.09
N VAL A 90 -6.15 9.00 22.07
CA VAL A 90 -6.35 8.08 20.94
C VAL A 90 -7.52 8.58 20.12
N HIS A 91 -7.29 8.82 18.84
CA HIS A 91 -8.29 9.32 17.92
C HIS A 91 -8.74 8.18 17.00
N ASP A 92 -10.06 7.98 16.90
CA ASP A 92 -10.62 7.12 15.86
C ASP A 92 -10.38 7.75 14.49
N THR A 93 -9.75 6.98 13.61
CA THR A 93 -9.40 7.46 12.29
C THR A 93 -10.60 7.66 11.37
N LYS A 94 -11.78 7.13 11.71
CA LYS A 94 -13.04 7.38 11.00
C LYS A 94 -13.45 8.86 11.00
N ALA A 95 -12.93 9.66 11.94
CA ALA A 95 -13.15 11.09 11.98
C ALA A 95 -12.40 11.87 10.87
N PHE A 96 -11.36 11.29 10.26
CA PHE A 96 -10.59 11.97 9.21
C PHE A 96 -11.16 11.69 7.82
N ALA A 97 -11.14 12.70 6.94
CA ALA A 97 -11.61 12.59 5.56
C ALA A 97 -10.87 11.52 4.75
N THR A 98 -9.59 11.26 5.04
CA THR A 98 -8.80 10.17 4.44
C THR A 98 -9.43 8.79 4.68
N SER A 99 -10.19 8.58 5.76
CA SER A 99 -10.93 7.33 6.00
C SER A 99 -12.00 7.09 4.94
N SER A 100 -12.68 8.14 4.51
CA SER A 100 -13.68 8.06 3.44
C SER A 100 -13.03 7.74 2.10
N LEU A 101 -11.86 8.34 1.82
CA LEU A 101 -11.07 8.02 0.63
C LEU A 101 -10.63 6.55 0.62
N PHE A 102 -10.16 6.03 1.77
CA PHE A 102 -9.80 4.62 1.92
C PHE A 102 -10.99 3.70 1.64
N ASP A 103 -12.17 4.00 2.21
CA ASP A 103 -13.38 3.21 1.99
C ASP A 103 -13.80 3.20 0.51
N VAL A 104 -13.71 4.35 -0.18
CA VAL A 104 -13.98 4.47 -1.63
C VAL A 104 -12.98 3.64 -2.44
N LEU A 105 -11.69 3.71 -2.13
CA LEU A 105 -10.66 2.93 -2.81
C LEU A 105 -10.89 1.42 -2.65
N VAL A 106 -11.16 0.97 -1.41
CA VAL A 106 -11.47 -0.44 -1.13
C VAL A 106 -12.72 -0.88 -1.90
N LYS A 107 -13.78 -0.05 -1.94
CA LYS A 107 -15.01 -0.34 -2.69
C LYS A 107 -14.73 -0.48 -4.19
N ARG A 108 -13.93 0.43 -4.77
CA ARG A 108 -13.56 0.37 -6.19
C ARG A 108 -12.72 -0.86 -6.51
N ILE A 109 -11.72 -1.20 -5.69
CA ILE A 109 -10.93 -2.43 -5.86
C ILE A 109 -11.85 -3.66 -5.86
N LYS A 110 -12.74 -3.77 -4.86
CA LYS A 110 -13.70 -4.87 -4.77
C LYS A 110 -14.72 -4.93 -5.91
N SER A 111 -14.93 -3.83 -6.65
CA SER A 111 -15.83 -3.83 -7.81
C SER A 111 -15.22 -4.49 -9.05
N VAL A 112 -13.89 -4.53 -9.13
CA VAL A 112 -13.13 -5.10 -10.27
C VAL A 112 -12.33 -6.36 -9.88
N ALA A 113 -12.32 -6.71 -8.59
CA ALA A 113 -11.61 -7.84 -8.04
C ALA A 113 -12.52 -8.68 -7.12
N HIS A 114 -12.22 -9.96 -7.00
CA HIS A 114 -12.92 -10.89 -6.12
C HIS A 114 -11.95 -11.54 -5.13
N LYS A 115 -12.48 -12.16 -4.07
CA LYS A 115 -11.63 -12.90 -3.12
C LYS A 115 -10.97 -14.05 -3.85
N ALA A 116 -9.65 -14.09 -3.79
CA ALA A 116 -8.89 -15.15 -4.42
C ALA A 116 -9.13 -16.49 -3.71
N THR A 117 -9.11 -17.53 -4.52
CA THR A 117 -9.02 -18.91 -4.10
C THR A 117 -7.74 -19.48 -4.65
N VAL A 118 -7.07 -20.33 -3.88
CA VAL A 118 -5.84 -21.00 -4.33
C VAL A 118 -6.08 -22.49 -4.23
N SER A 119 -5.91 -23.21 -5.33
CA SER A 119 -6.04 -24.66 -5.38
C SER A 119 -4.67 -25.31 -5.47
N SER A 120 -4.47 -26.38 -4.70
CA SER A 120 -3.28 -27.22 -4.73
C SER A 120 -3.67 -28.68 -4.52
N ASN A 121 -3.34 -29.56 -5.49
CA ASN A 121 -3.60 -31.00 -5.40
C ASN A 121 -5.02 -31.37 -4.91
N GLY A 122 -6.04 -30.65 -5.40
CA GLY A 122 -7.45 -30.88 -5.03
C GLY A 122 -7.92 -30.16 -3.77
N THR A 123 -7.03 -29.59 -2.96
CA THR A 123 -7.37 -28.76 -1.80
C THR A 123 -7.53 -27.31 -2.20
N THR A 124 -8.58 -26.64 -1.71
CA THR A 124 -8.83 -25.21 -1.95
C THR A 124 -8.63 -24.38 -0.70
N PHE A 125 -7.81 -23.34 -0.81
CA PHE A 125 -7.51 -22.36 0.22
C PHE A 125 -8.19 -21.03 -0.11
N LYS A 126 -8.62 -20.31 0.93
CA LYS A 126 -9.26 -18.98 0.81
C LYS A 126 -8.39 -17.92 1.48
N PRO A 127 -7.26 -17.54 0.86
CA PRO A 127 -6.38 -16.52 1.43
C PRO A 127 -7.08 -15.16 1.47
N ASN A 128 -6.64 -14.31 2.39
CA ASN A 128 -7.23 -12.98 2.58
C ASN A 128 -6.61 -11.94 1.62
N PHE A 129 -6.76 -12.15 0.31
CA PHE A 129 -6.44 -11.14 -0.71
C PHE A 129 -7.44 -11.15 -1.87
N TRP A 130 -7.46 -10.06 -2.64
CA TRP A 130 -8.32 -9.89 -3.81
C TRP A 130 -7.51 -9.93 -5.10
N ILE A 131 -8.10 -10.50 -6.15
CA ILE A 131 -7.51 -10.61 -7.48
C ILE A 131 -8.52 -10.17 -8.54
N SER A 132 -8.08 -9.41 -9.54
CA SER A 132 -8.92 -9.09 -10.70
C SER A 132 -8.89 -10.22 -11.72
N LYS A 133 -9.96 -10.38 -12.50
CA LYS A 133 -10.03 -11.41 -13.56
C LYS A 133 -8.85 -11.33 -14.53
N ASP A 134 -8.46 -10.11 -14.91
CA ASP A 134 -7.36 -9.87 -15.86
C ASP A 134 -6.00 -10.30 -15.28
N ALA A 135 -5.83 -10.22 -13.96
CA ALA A 135 -4.59 -10.61 -13.30
C ALA A 135 -4.45 -12.13 -13.15
N VAL A 136 -5.57 -12.89 -13.12
CA VAL A 136 -5.55 -14.35 -12.90
C VAL A 136 -4.69 -15.07 -13.94
N SER A 137 -4.85 -14.75 -15.22
CA SER A 137 -4.11 -15.42 -16.31
C SER A 137 -2.61 -15.17 -16.20
N LEU A 138 -2.21 -13.92 -15.93
CA LEU A 138 -0.82 -13.53 -15.78
C LEU A 138 -0.18 -14.15 -14.53
N ILE A 139 -0.91 -14.17 -13.41
CA ILE A 139 -0.41 -14.72 -12.16
C ILE A 139 -0.23 -16.24 -12.27
N ASN A 140 -1.16 -16.96 -12.89
CA ASN A 140 -1.04 -18.41 -13.06
C ASN A 140 0.09 -18.83 -14.01
N ASN A 141 0.66 -17.91 -14.79
CA ASN A 141 1.87 -18.15 -15.58
C ASN A 141 3.17 -18.01 -14.76
N ASN A 142 3.08 -17.67 -13.47
CA ASN A 142 4.24 -17.55 -12.61
C ASN A 142 4.93 -18.92 -12.39
N ARG A 143 6.25 -18.97 -12.65
CA ARG A 143 7.07 -20.21 -12.54
C ARG A 143 7.02 -20.85 -11.16
N TYR A 144 7.00 -20.06 -10.09
CA TYR A 144 6.93 -20.58 -8.72
C TYR A 144 5.60 -21.29 -8.49
N LEU A 145 4.47 -20.66 -8.82
CA LEU A 145 3.14 -21.26 -8.67
C LEU A 145 3.02 -22.56 -9.48
N ILE A 146 3.49 -22.57 -10.72
CA ILE A 146 3.56 -23.76 -11.57
C ILE A 146 4.40 -24.87 -10.90
N SER A 147 5.60 -24.55 -10.40
CA SER A 147 6.49 -25.52 -9.75
C SER A 147 5.88 -26.14 -8.48
N LYS A 148 4.99 -25.41 -7.81
CA LYS A 148 4.28 -25.82 -6.59
C LYS A 148 2.88 -26.38 -6.87
N LYS A 149 2.48 -26.51 -8.15
CA LYS A 149 1.13 -26.94 -8.56
C LYS A 149 0.04 -26.11 -7.88
N LEU A 150 0.26 -24.79 -7.81
CA LEU A 150 -0.67 -23.82 -7.27
C LEU A 150 -1.40 -23.15 -8.42
N THR A 151 -2.71 -22.99 -8.29
CA THR A 151 -3.55 -22.25 -9.24
C THR A 151 -4.40 -21.26 -8.47
N ILE A 152 -4.38 -19.99 -8.88
CA ILE A 152 -5.20 -18.92 -8.30
C ILE A 152 -6.44 -18.74 -9.17
N ALA A 153 -7.61 -18.62 -8.54
CA ALA A 153 -8.87 -18.30 -9.19
C ALA A 153 -9.57 -17.17 -8.45
#